data_AF-A0A9K3PRB6-F1
#
_entry.id   AF-A0A9K3PRB6-F1
#
_cell.length_a   1.000
_cell.length_b   1.000
_cell.length_c   1.000
_cell.angle_alpha   90.00
_cell.angle_beta   90.00
_cell.angle_gamma   90.00
#
_symmetry.space_group_name_H-M   'P 1'
#
loop_
_entity.id
_entity.type
_entity.pdbx_description
1 polymer ?
#
loop_
_entity_poly.entity_id
_entity_poly.type
_entity_poly.pdbx_seq_one_letter_code
_entity_poly.pdbx_strand_id
1 'polypeptide(L)'
;MKISDTVMGGQPVTFDDIKTHRDILKKFTYVLFEDDTDRRWNPRALEKACDNDDYDDDLHFKDDLMFVKWCGEARQAFLSRNAPGLPVETFRLYGDDPDGRGILMDTRTLIDHFNALASVAQANHMELQRQRRVLNDIRNAFNVESKITSSFIIEKLFKMERSIRRLEENLIGEAPASAPPPSKGVIRFSISSKGLPKNASLSEVTTAFFADDYMTGYLLDTKSPSWNELDAQEKKSLRSKFSCIKRAVRIVLQHADSFPLKSNNPVQYKDLIRGIATKAEEKIRENLGFDSKTITIYKVEKQLTLPRMKGLEKSLNLPDNTPDDMRKFFNSN
;
A
#
# COMPACT_ATOMS: atom_id res chain seq x y z
N MET A 1 -19.43 -37.73 -5.91
CA MET A 1 -18.94 -39.09 -6.20
C MET A 1 -17.62 -39.24 -5.46
N LYS A 2 -17.58 -40.02 -4.38
CA LYS A 2 -16.35 -40.28 -3.61
C LYS A 2 -15.57 -41.37 -4.35
N ILE A 3 -14.41 -41.04 -4.89
CA ILE A 3 -13.43 -42.02 -5.36
C ILE A 3 -12.56 -42.31 -4.14
N SER A 4 -12.85 -43.40 -3.45
CA SER A 4 -12.02 -43.90 -2.37
C SER A 4 -10.93 -44.78 -2.96
N ASP A 5 -9.70 -44.44 -2.61
CA ASP A 5 -8.47 -45.13 -2.94
C ASP A 5 -8.51 -46.61 -2.57
N THR A 6 -8.20 -47.46 -3.55
CA THR A 6 -7.65 -48.79 -3.27
C THR A 6 -6.51 -48.99 -4.26
N VAL A 7 -5.31 -48.62 -3.81
CA VAL A 7 -4.08 -49.03 -4.50
C VAL A 7 -4.01 -50.54 -4.34
N MET A 8 -4.38 -51.28 -5.37
CA MET A 8 -4.18 -52.73 -5.46
C MET A 8 -2.67 -52.96 -5.56
N GLY A 9 -2.00 -53.09 -4.42
CA GLY A 9 -0.62 -53.54 -4.36
C GLY A 9 -0.54 -54.92 -5.01
N GLY A 10 0.24 -55.02 -6.09
CA GLY A 10 0.48 -56.30 -6.76
C GLY A 10 1.09 -57.33 -5.82
N GLN A 11 0.86 -58.62 -6.09
CA GLN A 11 1.52 -59.67 -5.31
C GLN A 11 3.04 -59.60 -5.52
N PRO A 12 3.85 -59.58 -4.45
CA PRO A 12 5.30 -59.57 -4.56
C PRO A 12 5.82 -60.86 -5.19
N VAL A 13 6.92 -60.76 -5.93
CA VAL A 13 7.63 -61.92 -6.51
C VAL A 13 8.22 -62.76 -5.37
N THR A 14 8.07 -64.07 -5.48
CA THR A 14 8.58 -65.06 -4.53
C THR A 14 9.75 -65.84 -5.15
N PHE A 15 10.61 -66.45 -4.33
CA PHE A 15 11.72 -67.26 -4.86
C PHE A 15 11.28 -68.45 -5.70
N ASP A 16 10.05 -68.96 -5.48
CA ASP A 16 9.47 -70.03 -6.30
C ASP A 16 9.20 -69.59 -7.74
N ASP A 17 9.14 -68.28 -7.99
CA ASP A 17 8.93 -67.73 -9.33
C ASP A 17 10.23 -67.69 -10.16
N ILE A 18 11.41 -67.87 -9.55
CA ILE A 18 12.72 -67.90 -10.22
C ILE A 18 13.12 -69.35 -10.45
N LYS A 19 13.26 -69.73 -11.73
CA LYS A 19 13.40 -71.14 -12.14
C LYS A 19 14.85 -71.58 -12.24
N THR A 20 15.79 -70.66 -12.39
CA THR A 20 17.21 -70.99 -12.57
C THR A 20 18.08 -70.54 -11.41
N HIS A 21 18.99 -71.42 -10.97
CA HIS A 21 20.00 -71.15 -9.93
C HIS A 21 19.42 -70.58 -8.61
N ARG A 22 18.20 -71.00 -8.28
CA ARG A 22 17.45 -70.57 -7.09
C ARG A 22 18.27 -70.69 -5.81
N ASP A 23 19.03 -71.78 -5.66
CA ASP A 23 19.80 -72.04 -4.46
C ASP A 23 21.00 -71.11 -4.30
N ILE A 24 21.60 -70.67 -5.42
CA ILE A 24 22.68 -69.67 -5.44
C ILE A 24 22.12 -68.29 -5.07
N LEU A 25 20.97 -67.91 -5.62
CA LEU A 25 20.30 -66.65 -5.28
C LEU A 25 19.87 -66.63 -3.80
N LYS A 26 19.34 -67.74 -3.29
CA LYS A 26 19.03 -67.89 -1.86
C LYS A 26 20.29 -67.68 -1.02
N LYS A 27 21.37 -68.40 -1.32
CA LYS A 27 22.65 -68.28 -0.59
C LYS A 27 23.22 -66.85 -0.64
N PHE A 28 23.21 -66.19 -1.80
CA PHE A 28 23.62 -64.78 -1.93
C PHE A 28 22.75 -63.84 -1.09
N THR A 29 21.43 -64.08 -1.07
CA THR A 29 20.49 -63.31 -0.24
C THR A 29 20.78 -63.53 1.24
N TYR A 30 21.10 -64.76 1.66
CA TYR A 30 21.50 -65.05 3.03
C TYR A 30 22.77 -64.28 3.44
N VAL A 31 23.80 -64.26 2.60
CA VAL A 31 25.04 -63.50 2.86
C VAL A 31 24.76 -61.99 2.96
N LEU A 32 23.92 -61.44 2.07
CA LEU A 32 23.56 -60.01 2.08
C LEU A 32 22.86 -59.56 3.37
N PHE A 33 22.16 -60.48 4.05
CA PHE A 33 21.40 -60.19 5.27
C PHE A 33 21.98 -60.89 6.51
N GLU A 34 23.19 -61.44 6.41
CA GLU A 34 23.87 -62.13 7.52
C GLU A 34 24.08 -61.18 8.72
N ASP A 35 24.25 -59.89 8.44
CA ASP A 35 24.42 -58.83 9.44
C ASP A 35 23.11 -58.21 9.97
N ASP A 36 21.91 -58.64 9.51
CA ASP A 36 20.60 -58.20 10.06
C ASP A 36 20.30 -58.91 11.39
N THR A 37 21.20 -58.70 12.35
CA THR A 37 21.15 -59.24 13.71
C THR A 37 19.89 -58.85 14.48
N ASP A 38 19.29 -57.71 14.14
CA ASP A 38 18.07 -57.19 14.75
C ASP A 38 16.78 -57.76 14.13
N ARG A 39 16.88 -58.63 13.10
CA ARG A 39 15.75 -59.24 12.39
C ARG A 39 14.71 -58.20 11.94
N ARG A 40 15.17 -57.02 11.50
CA ARG A 40 14.25 -55.95 11.06
C ARG A 40 13.53 -56.35 9.78
N TRP A 41 14.09 -57.30 9.04
CA TRP A 41 13.46 -57.94 7.90
C TRP A 41 12.74 -59.23 8.33
N ASN A 42 11.43 -59.31 8.08
CA ASN A 42 10.60 -60.45 8.48
C ASN A 42 10.85 -61.67 7.55
N PRO A 43 11.47 -62.77 8.02
CA PRO A 43 11.94 -63.86 7.16
C PRO A 43 10.85 -64.84 6.70
N ARG A 44 9.57 -64.61 7.00
CA ARG A 44 8.48 -65.50 6.52
C ARG A 44 8.28 -65.50 5.00
N ALA A 45 8.99 -64.62 4.28
CA ALA A 45 9.10 -64.68 2.82
C ALA A 45 10.28 -65.55 2.32
N LEU A 46 11.15 -66.06 3.20
CA LEU A 46 12.45 -66.64 2.84
C LEU A 46 12.60 -68.16 3.07
N GLU A 47 11.76 -68.81 3.88
CA GLU A 47 12.00 -70.21 4.29
C GLU A 47 11.02 -71.22 3.70
N LYS A 48 11.52 -72.06 2.78
CA LYS A 48 11.60 -73.51 3.03
C LYS A 48 12.66 -74.14 2.12
N ALA A 49 13.41 -75.06 2.72
CA ALA A 49 14.55 -75.82 2.19
C ALA A 49 15.86 -75.03 2.04
N CYS A 50 16.69 -75.14 3.07
CA CYS A 50 18.12 -75.44 2.94
C CYS A 50 18.37 -76.69 3.79
N ASP A 51 18.76 -77.80 3.15
CA ASP A 51 19.56 -78.85 3.76
C ASP A 51 20.60 -79.29 2.71
N ASN A 52 21.85 -79.28 3.14
CA ASN A 52 23.07 -79.87 2.57
C ASN A 52 23.90 -79.10 1.53
N ASP A 53 25.07 -78.71 2.05
CA ASP A 53 26.44 -78.99 1.60
C ASP A 53 27.18 -78.12 0.56
N ASP A 54 28.45 -77.97 0.95
CA ASP A 54 29.71 -77.53 0.34
C ASP A 54 29.73 -76.37 -0.66
N TYR A 55 30.56 -75.39 -0.29
CA TYR A 55 30.89 -74.21 -1.07
C TYR A 55 32.27 -74.41 -1.72
N ASP A 56 32.31 -74.25 -3.05
CA ASP A 56 33.53 -74.26 -3.85
C ASP A 56 33.78 -72.83 -4.38
N ASP A 57 35.01 -72.34 -4.22
CA ASP A 57 35.38 -70.91 -4.13
C ASP A 57 35.76 -70.26 -5.49
N ASP A 58 35.23 -70.77 -6.61
CA ASP A 58 35.69 -70.43 -7.97
C ASP A 58 34.71 -69.56 -8.80
N LEU A 59 33.81 -68.83 -8.13
CA LEU A 59 32.70 -68.08 -8.74
C LEU A 59 32.90 -66.56 -8.65
N HIS A 60 33.80 -66.00 -9.47
CA HIS A 60 33.90 -64.54 -9.62
C HIS A 60 33.81 -64.01 -11.05
N PHE A 61 33.58 -64.87 -12.06
CA PHE A 61 33.45 -64.42 -13.47
C PHE A 61 32.12 -64.78 -14.15
N LYS A 62 31.14 -65.37 -13.44
CA LYS A 62 29.80 -65.71 -13.96
C LYS A 62 28.66 -64.84 -13.42
N ASP A 63 28.94 -63.94 -12.48
CA ASP A 63 27.91 -63.24 -11.69
C ASP A 63 27.11 -62.20 -12.48
N ASP A 64 27.74 -61.45 -13.39
CA ASP A 64 27.03 -60.40 -14.14
C ASP A 64 25.97 -60.96 -15.10
N LEU A 65 26.25 -62.09 -15.76
CA LEU A 65 25.29 -62.74 -16.66
C LEU A 65 24.16 -63.43 -15.88
N MET A 66 24.44 -63.92 -14.68
CA MET A 66 23.46 -64.54 -13.80
C MET A 66 22.49 -63.51 -13.22
N PHE A 67 23.00 -62.37 -12.76
CA PHE A 67 22.17 -61.30 -12.20
C PHE A 67 21.19 -60.74 -13.23
N VAL A 68 21.65 -60.48 -14.45
CA VAL A 68 20.79 -60.01 -15.56
C VAL A 68 19.67 -61.02 -15.86
N LYS A 69 19.98 -62.32 -15.82
CA LYS A 69 19.00 -63.39 -16.04
C LYS A 69 17.96 -63.44 -14.92
N TRP A 70 18.36 -63.31 -13.66
CA TRP A 70 17.45 -63.24 -12.52
C TRP A 70 16.53 -62.02 -12.55
N CYS A 71 17.07 -60.84 -12.90
CA CYS A 71 16.25 -59.65 -13.11
C CYS A 71 15.20 -59.87 -14.22
N GLY A 72 15.57 -60.57 -15.29
CA GLY A 72 14.65 -60.96 -16.36
C GLY A 72 13.51 -61.87 -15.88
N GLU A 73 13.84 -62.92 -15.12
CA GLU A 73 12.86 -63.88 -14.58
C GLU A 73 11.92 -63.23 -13.56
N ALA A 74 12.45 -62.44 -12.62
CA ALA A 74 11.65 -61.75 -11.61
C ALA A 74 10.68 -60.74 -12.25
N ARG A 75 11.12 -60.02 -13.30
CA ARG A 75 10.26 -59.10 -14.05
C ARG A 75 9.13 -59.84 -14.76
N GLN A 76 9.42 -60.98 -15.40
CA GLN A 76 8.39 -61.80 -16.06
C GLN A 76 7.39 -62.40 -15.07
N ALA A 77 7.85 -62.85 -13.90
CA ALA A 77 6.98 -63.35 -12.83
C ALA A 77 6.05 -62.25 -12.30
N PHE A 78 6.58 -61.05 -12.04
CA PHE A 78 5.77 -59.92 -11.61
C PHE A 78 4.70 -59.56 -12.63
N LEU A 79 5.06 -59.48 -13.92
CA LEU A 79 4.12 -59.18 -14.99
C LEU A 79 3.06 -60.25 -15.13
N SER A 80 3.41 -61.54 -15.14
CA SER A 80 2.42 -62.62 -15.29
C SER A 80 1.39 -62.67 -14.13
N ARG A 81 1.82 -62.35 -12.90
CA ARG A 81 0.95 -62.35 -11.72
C ARG A 81 0.05 -61.11 -11.63
N ASN A 82 0.50 -59.97 -12.16
CA ASN A 82 -0.19 -58.68 -11.99
C ASN A 82 -0.80 -58.12 -13.30
N ALA A 83 -0.48 -58.69 -14.46
CA ALA A 83 -1.06 -58.34 -15.76
C ALA A 83 -2.60 -58.38 -15.82
N PRO A 84 -3.32 -59.25 -15.08
CA PRO A 84 -4.78 -59.21 -15.08
C PRO A 84 -5.39 -57.98 -14.39
N GLY A 85 -4.61 -57.25 -13.57
CA GLY A 85 -5.12 -56.17 -12.70
C GLY A 85 -4.57 -54.77 -12.98
N LEU A 86 -3.53 -54.62 -13.80
CA LEU A 86 -2.90 -53.33 -14.11
C LEU A 86 -2.75 -53.20 -15.64
N PRO A 87 -3.29 -52.13 -16.26
CA PRO A 87 -2.98 -51.80 -17.64
C PRO A 87 -1.55 -51.22 -17.67
N VAL A 88 -0.56 -52.09 -17.51
CA VAL A 88 0.85 -51.75 -17.75
C VAL A 88 1.01 -51.69 -19.26
N GLU A 89 0.96 -50.49 -19.81
CA GLU A 89 1.19 -50.25 -21.22
C GLU A 89 2.69 -50.01 -21.46
N THR A 90 3.22 -50.62 -22.51
CA THR A 90 4.61 -50.38 -22.94
C THR A 90 4.70 -48.99 -23.54
N PHE A 91 5.21 -48.03 -22.77
CA PHE A 91 5.45 -46.69 -23.28
C PHE A 91 6.68 -46.72 -24.19
N ARG A 92 6.44 -46.51 -25.49
CA ARG A 92 7.49 -46.28 -26.48
C ARG A 92 7.82 -44.78 -26.45
N LEU A 93 9.01 -44.42 -25.97
CA LEU A 93 9.54 -43.08 -26.17
C LEU A 93 9.60 -42.83 -27.68
N TYR A 94 9.08 -41.68 -28.14
CA TYR A 94 9.03 -41.34 -29.56
C TYR A 94 10.39 -41.55 -30.24
N GLY A 95 10.41 -42.44 -31.22
CA GLY A 95 11.59 -42.94 -31.90
C GLY A 95 11.40 -44.44 -32.12
N ASP A 96 11.43 -44.90 -33.36
CA ASP A 96 11.46 -46.33 -33.66
C ASP A 96 12.76 -46.90 -33.09
N ASP A 97 12.74 -47.36 -31.83
CA ASP A 97 13.80 -48.20 -31.29
C ASP A 97 13.63 -49.58 -31.92
N PRO A 98 14.49 -49.99 -32.87
CA PRO A 98 14.36 -51.26 -33.58
C PRO A 98 14.45 -52.46 -32.63
N ASP A 99 15.01 -52.27 -31.44
CA ASP A 99 15.20 -53.33 -30.45
C ASP A 99 13.98 -53.53 -29.54
N GLY A 100 12.92 -52.73 -29.69
CA GLY A 100 11.66 -52.90 -28.95
C GLY A 100 11.78 -52.71 -27.43
N ARG A 101 12.84 -52.04 -26.94
CA ARG A 101 13.09 -51.82 -25.51
C ARG A 101 12.24 -50.65 -24.98
N GLY A 102 10.93 -50.84 -24.93
CA GLY A 102 10.03 -49.91 -24.25
C GLY A 102 10.21 -49.93 -22.74
N ILE A 103 9.94 -48.80 -22.09
CA ILE A 103 9.88 -48.73 -20.63
C ILE A 103 8.47 -49.13 -20.23
N LEU A 104 8.36 -50.21 -19.45
CA LEU A 104 7.10 -50.58 -18.80
C LEU A 104 6.86 -49.59 -17.67
N MET A 105 5.81 -48.80 -17.79
CA MET A 105 5.45 -47.80 -16.80
C MET A 105 3.96 -47.90 -16.52
N ASP A 106 3.61 -47.90 -15.24
CA ASP A 106 2.22 -47.72 -14.84
C ASP A 106 1.80 -46.28 -15.17
N THR A 107 0.81 -46.16 -16.06
CA THR A 107 0.31 -44.87 -16.53
C THR A 107 -0.25 -44.01 -15.41
N ARG A 108 -0.77 -44.62 -14.32
CA ARG A 108 -1.24 -43.89 -13.13
C ARG A 108 -0.08 -43.24 -12.41
N THR A 109 0.97 -44.01 -12.17
CA THR A 109 2.22 -43.51 -11.57
C THR A 109 2.78 -42.35 -12.40
N LEU A 110 2.81 -42.46 -13.73
CA LEU A 110 3.26 -41.37 -14.60
C LEU A 110 2.41 -40.10 -14.44
N ILE A 111 1.09 -40.23 -14.48
CA ILE A 111 0.14 -39.12 -14.32
C ILE A 111 0.32 -38.46 -12.94
N ASP A 112 0.49 -39.24 -11.88
CA ASP A 112 0.72 -38.72 -10.53
C ASP A 112 2.01 -37.90 -10.43
N HIS A 113 3.09 -38.36 -11.07
CA HIS A 113 4.35 -37.60 -11.15
C HIS A 113 4.17 -36.29 -11.91
N PHE A 114 3.42 -36.29 -13.02
CA PHE A 114 3.11 -35.07 -13.76
C PHE A 114 2.25 -34.09 -12.94
N ASN A 115 1.25 -34.60 -12.21
CA ASN A 115 0.41 -33.78 -11.33
C ASN A 115 1.22 -33.18 -10.18
N ALA A 116 2.14 -33.94 -9.59
CA ALA A 116 3.06 -33.44 -8.56
C ALA A 116 3.97 -32.35 -9.14
N LEU A 117 4.56 -32.56 -10.30
CA LEU A 117 5.40 -31.57 -10.99
C LEU A 117 4.62 -30.29 -11.31
N ALA A 118 3.41 -30.42 -11.85
CA ALA A 118 2.53 -29.30 -12.16
C ALA A 118 2.17 -28.51 -10.89
N SER A 119 1.87 -29.20 -9.80
CA SER A 119 1.55 -28.58 -8.51
C SER A 119 2.75 -27.81 -7.94
N VAL A 120 3.96 -28.38 -8.00
CA VAL A 120 5.20 -27.70 -7.59
C VAL A 120 5.49 -26.48 -8.47
N ALA A 121 5.35 -26.61 -9.78
CA ALA A 121 5.55 -25.50 -10.71
C ALA A 121 4.57 -24.34 -10.43
N GLN A 122 3.29 -24.67 -10.17
CA GLN A 122 2.27 -23.67 -9.82
C GLN A 122 2.57 -23.01 -8.47
N ALA A 123 2.95 -23.78 -7.45
CA ALA A 123 3.33 -23.25 -6.14
C ALA A 123 4.52 -22.28 -6.24
N ASN A 124 5.57 -22.68 -6.97
CA ASN A 124 6.74 -21.83 -7.22
C ASN A 124 6.38 -20.55 -7.98
N HIS A 125 5.48 -20.62 -8.96
CA HIS A 125 5.01 -19.43 -9.68
C HIS A 125 4.30 -18.45 -8.74
N MET A 126 3.42 -18.93 -7.87
CA MET A 126 2.71 -18.08 -6.90
C MET A 126 3.67 -17.41 -5.92
N GLU A 127 4.67 -18.13 -5.42
CA GLU A 127 5.68 -17.58 -4.51
C GLU A 127 6.53 -16.50 -5.21
N LEU A 128 6.92 -16.72 -6.47
CA LEU A 128 7.63 -15.73 -7.27
C LEU A 128 6.80 -14.44 -7.47
N GLN A 129 5.48 -14.56 -7.72
CA GLN A 129 4.59 -13.40 -7.80
C GLN A 129 4.44 -12.67 -6.46
N ARG A 130 4.45 -13.40 -5.34
CA ARG A 130 4.45 -12.81 -4.00
C ARG A 130 5.73 -12.00 -3.76
N GLN A 131 6.90 -12.57 -4.07
CA GLN A 131 8.19 -11.89 -3.94
C GLN A 131 8.28 -10.64 -4.83
N ARG A 132 7.79 -10.71 -6.08
CA ARG A 132 7.73 -9.53 -6.97
C ARG A 132 6.89 -8.40 -6.38
N ARG A 133 5.73 -8.71 -5.78
CA ARG A 133 4.89 -7.71 -5.11
C ARG A 133 5.63 -7.04 -3.95
N VAL A 134 6.25 -7.83 -3.08
CA VAL A 134 7.04 -7.31 -1.94
C VAL A 134 8.18 -6.41 -2.42
N LEU A 135 8.93 -6.81 -3.46
CA LEU A 135 10.00 -5.98 -4.03
C LEU A 135 9.47 -4.67 -4.63
N ASN A 136 8.32 -4.70 -5.29
CA ASN A 136 7.67 -3.50 -5.81
C ASN A 136 7.22 -2.57 -4.66
N ASP A 137 6.67 -3.12 -3.58
CA ASP A 137 6.27 -2.34 -2.41
C ASP A 137 7.48 -1.68 -1.73
N ILE A 138 8.58 -2.43 -1.55
CA ILE A 138 9.84 -1.90 -1.03
C ILE A 138 10.38 -0.78 -1.95
N ARG A 139 10.40 -1.00 -3.27
CA ARG A 139 10.83 0.02 -4.24
C ARG A 139 9.95 1.27 -4.18
N ASN A 140 8.64 1.11 -4.03
CA ASN A 140 7.71 2.22 -3.89
C ASN A 140 7.93 2.98 -2.58
N ALA A 141 8.17 2.27 -1.47
CA ALA A 141 8.51 2.89 -0.19
C ALA A 141 9.78 3.74 -0.30
N PHE A 142 10.86 3.20 -0.88
CA PHE A 142 12.10 3.95 -1.13
C PHE A 142 11.88 5.16 -2.05
N ASN A 143 11.09 5.03 -3.11
CA ASN A 143 10.77 6.15 -3.99
C ASN A 143 10.00 7.26 -3.27
N VAL A 144 9.05 6.91 -2.40
CA VAL A 144 8.29 7.87 -1.60
C VAL A 144 9.20 8.53 -0.58
N GLU A 145 10.02 7.77 0.14
CA GLU A 145 10.96 8.31 1.13
C GLU A 145 12.02 9.21 0.47
N SER A 146 12.54 8.82 -0.69
CA SER A 146 13.47 9.64 -1.50
C SER A 146 12.82 10.94 -1.97
N LYS A 147 11.55 10.91 -2.40
CA LYS A 147 10.78 12.11 -2.72
C LYS A 147 10.56 13.01 -1.51
N ILE A 148 10.24 12.44 -0.35
CA ILE A 148 10.06 13.20 0.89
C ILE A 148 11.39 13.85 1.30
N THR A 149 12.47 13.08 1.32
CA THR A 149 13.81 13.54 1.70
C THR A 149 14.32 14.61 0.73
N SER A 150 14.19 14.39 -0.57
CA SER A 150 14.56 15.40 -1.58
C SER A 150 13.71 16.66 -1.45
N SER A 151 12.40 16.55 -1.24
CA SER A 151 11.54 17.73 -1.04
C SER A 151 11.94 18.55 0.20
N PHE A 152 12.31 17.88 1.29
CA PHE A 152 12.78 18.53 2.51
C PHE A 152 14.13 19.22 2.32
N ILE A 153 15.08 18.56 1.64
CA ILE A 153 16.39 19.15 1.33
C ILE A 153 16.23 20.35 0.39
N ILE A 154 15.41 20.23 -0.66
CA ILE A 154 15.10 21.32 -1.59
C ILE A 154 14.46 22.50 -0.85
N GLU A 155 13.47 22.25 0.02
CA GLU A 155 12.83 23.31 0.83
C GLU A 155 13.85 24.02 1.74
N LYS A 156 14.76 23.27 2.39
CA LYS A 156 15.84 23.83 3.20
C LYS A 156 16.80 24.67 2.38
N LEU A 157 17.22 24.19 1.20
CA LEU A 157 18.10 24.93 0.30
C LEU A 157 17.44 26.21 -0.21
N PHE A 158 16.16 26.17 -0.61
CA PHE A 158 15.41 27.36 -1.02
C PHE A 158 15.28 28.38 0.13
N LYS A 159 15.01 27.91 1.36
CA LYS A 159 14.97 28.80 2.55
C LYS A 159 16.33 29.44 2.80
N MET A 160 17.41 28.68 2.65
CA MET A 160 18.78 29.17 2.81
C MET A 160 19.12 30.19 1.72
N GLU A 161 18.84 29.90 0.45
CA GLU A 161 19.02 30.83 -0.66
C GLU A 161 18.25 32.14 -0.43
N ARG A 162 16.98 32.07 -0.02
CA ARG A 162 16.17 33.27 0.27
C ARG A 162 16.75 34.07 1.45
N SER A 163 17.34 33.40 2.44
CA SER A 163 18.02 34.09 3.55
C SER A 163 19.31 34.77 3.12
N ILE A 164 20.09 34.15 2.23
CA ILE A 164 21.32 34.71 1.67
C ILE A 164 21.00 35.93 0.81
N ARG A 165 20.00 35.84 -0.09
CA ARG A 165 19.55 36.99 -0.90
C ARG A 165 19.13 38.18 -0.05
N ARG A 166 18.37 37.96 1.04
CA ARG A 166 18.02 39.04 1.98
C ARG A 166 19.26 39.64 2.65
N LEU A 167 20.25 38.81 2.99
CA LEU A 167 21.48 39.29 3.61
C LEU A 167 22.30 40.13 2.62
N GLU A 168 22.38 39.68 1.37
CA GLU A 168 23.02 40.37 0.25
C GLU A 168 22.35 41.72 -0.06
N GLU A 169 21.03 41.74 -0.16
CA GLU A 169 20.23 42.96 -0.35
C GLU A 169 20.45 43.98 0.78
N ASN A 170 20.58 43.51 2.03
CA ASN A 170 20.80 44.38 3.19
C ASN A 170 22.26 44.84 3.36
N LEU A 171 23.24 44.13 2.79
CA LEU A 171 24.67 44.44 2.93
C LEU A 171 25.24 45.19 1.72
N ILE A 172 24.70 44.98 0.52
CA ILE A 172 25.23 45.53 -0.74
C ILE A 172 24.31 46.63 -1.31
N GLY A 173 23.08 46.75 -0.82
CA GLY A 173 22.15 47.79 -1.24
C GLY A 173 22.59 49.19 -0.76
N GLU A 174 22.79 50.08 -1.72
CA GLU A 174 22.85 51.54 -1.51
C GLU A 174 21.71 51.96 -0.57
N ALA A 175 22.04 52.73 0.48
CA ALA A 175 21.11 53.09 1.54
C ALA A 175 19.77 53.56 0.92
N PRO A 176 18.65 52.85 1.16
CA PRO A 176 17.41 53.18 0.49
C PRO A 176 17.03 54.61 0.87
N ALA A 177 16.88 55.46 -0.15
CA ALA A 177 16.27 56.77 -0.01
C ALA A 177 15.00 56.60 0.83
N SER A 178 14.90 57.36 1.92
CA SER A 178 13.94 57.13 3.00
C SER A 178 12.58 56.76 2.44
N ALA A 179 12.17 55.51 2.62
CA ALA A 179 10.85 55.08 2.23
C ALA A 179 9.83 56.03 2.88
N PRO A 180 8.84 56.53 2.12
CA PRO A 180 7.81 57.40 2.68
C PRO A 180 7.19 56.68 3.89
N PRO A 181 7.00 57.39 5.02
CA PRO A 181 6.55 56.78 6.25
C PRO A 181 5.27 55.98 5.98
N PRO A 182 5.18 54.72 6.48
CA PRO A 182 3.99 53.90 6.28
C PRO A 182 2.77 54.71 6.73
N SER A 183 1.78 54.80 5.85
CA SER A 183 0.49 55.42 6.16
C SER A 183 0.00 54.90 7.50
N LYS A 184 -0.05 55.79 8.50
CA LYS A 184 -0.19 55.48 9.92
C LYS A 184 -1.24 54.38 10.17
N GLY A 185 -0.80 53.22 10.64
CA GLY A 185 -1.63 52.26 11.38
C GLY A 185 -2.19 51.05 10.62
N VAL A 186 -2.12 50.97 9.29
CA VAL A 186 -2.67 49.81 8.56
C VAL A 186 -1.62 48.71 8.40
N ILE A 187 -1.90 47.53 8.95
CA ILE A 187 -1.04 46.35 8.85
C ILE A 187 -1.38 45.60 7.55
N ARG A 188 -0.36 45.13 6.82
CA ARG A 188 -0.57 44.28 5.63
C ARG A 188 -1.33 43.00 6.00
N PHE A 189 -2.28 42.59 5.16
CA PHE A 189 -3.09 41.39 5.41
C PHE A 189 -2.23 40.11 5.50
N SER A 190 -1.18 40.02 4.68
CA SER A 190 -0.20 38.93 4.68
C SER A 190 0.55 38.77 6.01
N ILE A 191 0.66 39.85 6.80
CA ILE A 191 1.27 39.88 8.12
C ILE A 191 0.21 39.62 9.19
N SER A 192 -0.87 40.42 9.23
CA SER A 192 -1.89 40.29 10.28
C SER A 192 -2.56 38.91 10.26
N SER A 193 -2.89 38.38 9.07
CA SER A 193 -3.58 37.08 8.98
C SER A 193 -2.73 35.89 9.45
N LYS A 194 -1.42 36.05 9.68
CA LYS A 194 -0.56 35.04 10.29
C LYS A 194 -0.63 35.05 11.83
N GLY A 195 -1.07 36.15 12.42
CA GLY A 195 -1.28 36.27 13.87
C GLY A 195 -2.53 35.55 14.36
N LEU A 196 -3.44 35.17 13.46
CA LEU A 196 -4.63 34.41 13.81
C LEU A 196 -4.28 32.96 14.20
N PRO A 197 -4.81 32.44 15.31
CA PRO A 197 -4.70 31.03 15.65
C PRO A 197 -5.21 30.12 14.52
N LYS A 198 -4.61 28.93 14.36
CA LYS A 198 -5.05 27.96 13.33
C LYS A 198 -6.54 27.58 13.45
N ASN A 199 -7.07 27.62 14.67
CA ASN A 199 -8.46 27.27 14.98
C ASN A 199 -9.26 28.51 15.46
N ALA A 200 -8.93 29.70 14.96
CA ALA A 200 -9.61 30.92 15.34
C ALA A 200 -11.13 30.81 15.11
N SER A 201 -11.92 31.31 16.06
CA SER A 201 -13.38 31.35 15.96
C SER A 201 -13.83 32.37 14.89
N LEU A 202 -15.09 32.29 14.45
CA LEU A 202 -15.68 33.30 13.58
C LEU A 202 -15.64 34.69 14.22
N SER A 203 -15.91 34.77 15.52
CA SER A 203 -15.84 36.02 16.30
C SER A 203 -14.43 36.62 16.32
N GLU A 204 -13.39 35.81 16.53
CA GLU A 204 -11.99 36.25 16.49
C GLU A 204 -11.58 36.76 15.10
N VAL A 205 -11.90 35.98 14.06
CA VAL A 205 -11.60 36.33 12.66
C VAL A 205 -12.31 37.61 12.26
N THR A 206 -13.59 37.75 12.60
CA THR A 206 -14.38 38.96 12.29
C THR A 206 -13.83 40.16 13.06
N THR A 207 -13.46 39.97 14.32
CA THR A 207 -12.82 41.03 15.12
C THR A 207 -11.53 41.50 14.46
N ALA A 208 -10.65 40.58 14.05
CA ALA A 208 -9.41 40.92 13.36
C ALA A 208 -9.65 41.61 12.02
N PHE A 209 -10.63 41.14 11.24
CA PHE A 209 -10.98 41.72 9.94
C PHE A 209 -11.25 43.23 10.03
N PHE A 210 -12.04 43.64 11.03
CA PHE A 210 -12.40 45.05 11.23
C PHE A 210 -11.37 45.83 12.04
N ALA A 211 -10.80 45.24 13.10
CA ALA A 211 -9.86 45.93 13.98
C ALA A 211 -8.52 46.22 13.29
N ASP A 212 -8.06 45.31 12.43
CA ASP A 212 -6.78 45.43 11.72
C ASP A 212 -6.95 45.95 10.28
N ASP A 213 -8.19 46.29 9.87
CA ASP A 213 -8.54 46.79 8.53
C ASP A 213 -8.01 45.88 7.40
N TYR A 214 -8.45 44.62 7.39
CA TYR A 214 -8.00 43.61 6.44
C TYR A 214 -8.23 44.03 4.99
N MET A 215 -9.30 44.78 4.72
CA MET A 215 -9.60 45.30 3.39
C MET A 215 -8.48 46.22 2.90
N THR A 216 -8.11 47.23 3.69
CA THR A 216 -7.03 48.15 3.32
C THR A 216 -5.69 47.43 3.33
N GLY A 217 -5.44 46.55 4.32
CA GLY A 217 -4.24 45.73 4.40
C GLY A 217 -4.00 44.83 3.19
N TYR A 218 -5.07 44.26 2.63
CA TYR A 218 -4.99 43.43 1.42
C TYR A 218 -4.79 44.26 0.15
N LEU A 219 -5.42 45.42 0.04
CA LEU A 219 -5.15 46.36 -1.05
C LEU A 219 -3.69 46.83 -1.03
N LEU A 220 -3.13 47.08 0.16
CA LEU A 220 -1.71 47.42 0.33
C LEU A 220 -0.79 46.27 -0.11
N ASP A 221 -1.12 45.02 0.25
CA ASP A 221 -0.37 43.86 -0.24
C ASP A 221 -0.36 43.84 -1.77
N THR A 222 -1.53 43.87 -2.43
CA THR A 222 -1.63 43.74 -3.89
C THR A 222 -0.97 44.87 -4.69
N LYS A 223 -0.82 46.07 -4.10
CA LYS A 223 -0.15 47.21 -4.71
C LYS A 223 1.35 47.29 -4.38
N SER A 224 1.85 46.47 -3.46
CA SER A 224 3.25 46.51 -3.04
C SER A 224 4.18 45.91 -4.11
N PRO A 225 5.40 46.44 -4.31
CA PRO A 225 6.41 45.81 -5.17
C PRO A 225 6.67 44.34 -4.81
N SER A 226 6.69 44.05 -3.50
CA SER A 226 6.85 42.68 -2.96
C SER A 226 5.74 41.71 -3.40
N TRP A 227 4.57 42.20 -3.84
CA TRP A 227 3.55 41.33 -4.43
C TRP A 227 4.04 40.73 -5.74
N ASN A 228 4.75 41.50 -6.57
CA ASN A 228 5.22 41.00 -7.86
C ASN A 228 6.26 39.90 -7.70
N GLU A 229 7.07 39.96 -6.63
CA GLU A 229 8.07 38.95 -6.26
C GLU A 229 7.47 37.63 -5.76
N LEU A 230 6.21 37.62 -5.31
CA LEU A 230 5.54 36.37 -4.91
C LEU A 230 5.31 35.46 -6.11
N ASP A 231 5.49 34.17 -5.91
CA ASP A 231 5.16 33.19 -6.94
C ASP A 231 3.63 33.11 -7.20
N ALA A 232 3.23 32.48 -8.29
CA ALA A 232 1.82 32.37 -8.68
C ALA A 232 0.97 31.62 -7.64
N GLN A 233 1.57 30.66 -6.93
CA GLN A 233 0.91 29.85 -5.90
C GLN A 233 0.72 30.63 -4.60
N GLU A 234 1.72 31.40 -4.15
CA GLU A 234 1.65 32.31 -3.00
C GLU A 234 0.58 33.38 -3.22
N LYS A 235 0.57 34.02 -4.40
CA LYS A 235 -0.49 34.97 -4.81
C LYS A 235 -1.87 34.34 -4.77
N LYS A 236 -2.02 33.13 -5.33
CA LYS A 236 -3.28 32.38 -5.32
C LYS A 236 -3.73 32.05 -3.89
N SER A 237 -2.81 31.63 -3.04
CA SER A 237 -3.06 31.30 -1.64
C SER A 237 -3.56 32.52 -0.85
N LEU A 238 -2.90 33.69 -0.98
CA LEU A 238 -3.33 34.93 -0.33
C LEU A 238 -4.71 35.40 -0.81
N ARG A 239 -4.95 35.39 -2.13
CA ARG A 239 -6.27 35.72 -2.71
C ARG A 239 -7.37 34.81 -2.17
N SER A 240 -7.12 33.50 -2.15
CA SER A 240 -8.07 32.50 -1.64
C SER A 240 -8.35 32.71 -0.16
N LYS A 241 -7.31 32.95 0.65
CA LYS A 241 -7.45 33.18 2.09
C LYS A 241 -8.26 34.45 2.38
N PHE A 242 -7.96 35.55 1.69
CA PHE A 242 -8.72 36.80 1.83
C PHE A 242 -10.19 36.61 1.44
N SER A 243 -10.45 35.94 0.31
CA SER A 243 -11.81 35.66 -0.17
C SER A 243 -12.61 34.80 0.82
N CYS A 244 -11.97 33.77 1.38
CA CYS A 244 -12.56 32.90 2.39
C CYS A 244 -12.95 33.68 3.67
N ILE A 245 -12.04 34.53 4.17
CA ILE A 245 -12.32 35.40 5.33
C ILE A 245 -13.43 36.40 5.02
N LYS A 246 -13.37 37.09 3.86
CA LYS A 246 -14.40 38.04 3.42
C LYS A 246 -15.79 37.38 3.41
N ARG A 247 -15.89 36.16 2.88
CA ARG A 247 -17.13 35.39 2.83
C ARG A 247 -17.62 34.98 4.22
N ALA A 248 -16.73 34.53 5.09
CA ALA A 248 -17.07 34.20 6.48
C ALA A 248 -17.60 35.43 7.24
N VAL A 249 -16.92 36.57 7.12
CA VAL A 249 -17.34 37.83 7.74
C VAL A 249 -18.70 38.28 7.21
N ARG A 250 -18.96 38.15 5.90
CA ARG A 250 -20.28 38.43 5.32
C ARG A 250 -21.39 37.65 5.99
N ILE A 251 -21.18 36.36 6.27
CA ILE A 251 -22.19 35.49 6.91
C ILE A 251 -22.42 35.89 8.36
N VAL A 252 -21.35 36.25 9.07
CA VAL A 252 -21.45 36.82 10.42
C VAL A 252 -22.30 38.09 10.38
N LEU A 253 -22.06 39.00 9.44
CA LEU A 253 -22.86 40.21 9.29
C LEU A 253 -24.32 39.92 8.92
N GLN A 254 -24.60 38.93 8.07
CA GLN A 254 -25.96 38.50 7.73
C GLN A 254 -26.77 37.98 8.93
N HIS A 255 -26.10 37.58 10.02
CA HIS A 255 -26.73 37.15 11.27
C HIS A 255 -26.57 38.17 12.40
N ALA A 256 -25.87 39.28 12.16
CA ALA A 256 -25.68 40.35 13.12
C ALA A 256 -26.88 41.30 13.13
N ASP A 257 -27.19 41.87 14.29
CA ASP A 257 -28.25 42.88 14.41
C ASP A 257 -27.81 44.26 13.87
N SER A 258 -26.51 44.51 13.81
CA SER A 258 -25.94 45.77 13.34
C SER A 258 -24.55 45.59 12.75
N PHE A 259 -24.20 46.48 11.83
CA PHE A 259 -22.86 46.63 11.29
C PHE A 259 -21.95 47.38 12.28
N PRO A 260 -20.69 46.95 12.49
CA PRO A 260 -19.77 47.63 13.40
C PRO A 260 -19.30 48.98 12.81
N LEU A 261 -19.87 50.08 13.29
CA LEU A 261 -19.45 51.42 12.90
C LEU A 261 -18.15 51.83 13.62
N LYS A 262 -17.23 52.47 12.90
CA LYS A 262 -15.95 52.94 13.45
C LYS A 262 -16.18 53.84 14.66
N SER A 263 -15.51 53.55 15.77
CA SER A 263 -15.47 54.39 16.97
C SER A 263 -14.09 55.07 17.09
N ASN A 264 -14.05 56.26 17.67
CA ASN A 264 -12.82 57.03 17.89
C ASN A 264 -11.86 56.34 18.88
N ASN A 265 -12.37 55.44 19.73
CA ASN A 265 -11.56 54.68 20.67
C ASN A 265 -11.32 53.26 20.15
N PRO A 266 -10.08 52.90 19.76
CA PRO A 266 -9.76 51.60 19.18
C PRO A 266 -10.09 50.40 20.09
N VAL A 267 -9.94 50.56 21.41
CA VAL A 267 -10.22 49.48 22.38
C VAL A 267 -11.73 49.20 22.44
N GLN A 268 -12.52 50.26 22.61
CA GLN A 268 -13.98 50.15 22.61
C GLN A 268 -14.52 49.65 21.26
N TYR A 269 -13.90 50.08 20.16
CA TYR A 269 -14.26 49.60 18.83
C TYR A 269 -14.03 48.09 18.69
N LYS A 270 -12.88 47.60 19.14
CA LYS A 270 -12.55 46.16 19.10
C LYS A 270 -13.51 45.33 19.94
N ASP A 271 -13.88 45.80 21.12
CA ASP A 271 -14.82 45.09 22.00
C ASP A 271 -16.26 45.12 21.45
N LEU A 272 -16.68 46.23 20.83
CA LEU A 272 -17.95 46.32 20.11
C LEU A 272 -18.03 45.30 18.98
N ILE A 273 -17.00 45.24 18.11
CA ILE A 273 -16.96 44.26 17.02
C ILE A 273 -17.04 42.84 17.56
N ARG A 274 -16.27 42.54 18.62
CA ARG A 274 -16.27 41.22 19.25
C ARG A 274 -17.66 40.86 19.76
N GLY A 275 -18.34 41.78 20.46
CA GLY A 275 -19.70 41.57 20.96
C GLY A 275 -20.71 41.28 19.86
N ILE A 276 -20.67 42.03 18.76
CA ILE A 276 -21.52 41.80 17.57
C ILE A 276 -21.23 40.42 16.97
N ALA A 277 -19.94 40.10 16.76
CA ALA A 277 -19.54 38.88 16.11
C ALA A 277 -19.83 37.62 16.95
N THR A 278 -19.70 37.69 18.28
CA THR A 278 -20.05 36.57 19.18
C THR A 278 -21.54 36.27 19.15
N LYS A 279 -22.41 37.29 19.23
CA LYS A 279 -23.86 37.12 19.14
C LYS A 279 -24.29 36.55 17.78
N ALA A 280 -23.68 37.03 16.70
CA ALA A 280 -23.92 36.49 15.37
C ALA A 280 -23.42 35.04 15.24
N GLU A 281 -22.26 34.70 15.81
CA GLU A 281 -21.75 33.32 15.84
C GLU A 281 -22.70 32.37 16.58
N GLU A 282 -23.31 32.82 17.68
CA GLU A 282 -24.36 32.05 18.40
C GLU A 282 -25.58 31.78 17.52
N LYS A 283 -26.12 32.81 16.85
CA LYS A 283 -27.24 32.66 15.90
C LYS A 283 -26.90 31.72 14.75
N ILE A 284 -25.67 31.80 14.22
CA ILE A 284 -25.19 30.88 13.17
C ILE A 284 -25.14 29.45 13.71
N ARG A 285 -24.69 29.26 14.96
CA ARG A 285 -24.63 27.93 15.61
C ARG A 285 -26.01 27.30 15.68
N GLU A 286 -27.00 28.06 16.13
CA GLU A 286 -28.39 27.62 16.26
C GLU A 286 -29.02 27.34 14.90
N ASN A 287 -28.89 28.27 13.95
CA ASN A 287 -29.50 28.14 12.62
C ASN A 287 -28.91 26.99 11.80
N LEU A 288 -27.61 26.70 11.95
CA LEU A 288 -26.91 25.69 11.16
C LEU A 288 -26.72 24.35 11.89
N GLY A 289 -27.18 24.23 13.13
CA GLY A 289 -27.10 23.00 13.91
C GLY A 289 -25.66 22.57 14.20
N PHE A 290 -24.77 23.51 14.53
CA PHE A 290 -23.40 23.17 14.91
C PHE A 290 -23.33 22.77 16.39
N ASP A 291 -23.03 21.49 16.68
CA ASP A 291 -22.87 20.99 18.06
C ASP A 291 -21.60 21.50 18.77
N SER A 292 -20.69 22.12 18.02
CA SER A 292 -19.39 22.54 18.54
C SER A 292 -19.47 23.92 19.21
N LYS A 293 -18.81 24.05 20.37
CA LYS A 293 -18.65 25.34 21.06
C LYS A 293 -18.01 26.42 20.18
N THR A 294 -17.11 26.04 19.28
CA THR A 294 -16.38 26.98 18.42
C THR A 294 -16.62 26.69 16.94
N ILE A 295 -17.04 27.71 16.21
CA ILE A 295 -17.22 27.65 14.76
C ILE A 295 -16.00 28.29 14.11
N THR A 296 -15.31 27.53 13.27
CA THR A 296 -14.16 28.03 12.50
C THR A 296 -14.58 28.38 11.08
N ILE A 297 -13.80 29.23 10.41
CA ILE A 297 -14.02 29.59 8.99
C ILE A 297 -14.23 28.35 8.13
N TYR A 298 -13.35 27.34 8.28
CA TYR A 298 -13.40 26.11 7.48
C TYR A 298 -14.68 25.30 7.70
N LYS A 299 -15.23 25.29 8.93
CA LYS A 299 -16.51 24.62 9.21
C LYS A 299 -17.66 25.32 8.50
N VAL A 300 -17.69 26.65 8.52
CA VAL A 300 -18.70 27.43 7.79
C VAL A 300 -18.56 27.22 6.30
N GLU A 301 -17.34 27.35 5.76
CA GLU A 301 -17.08 27.17 4.33
C GLU A 301 -17.52 25.79 3.85
N LYS A 302 -17.23 24.73 4.62
CA LYS A 302 -17.69 23.38 4.31
C LYS A 302 -19.22 23.32 4.27
N GLN A 303 -19.94 23.93 5.20
CA GLN A 303 -21.41 23.95 5.17
C GLN A 303 -21.95 24.74 3.97
N LEU A 304 -21.33 25.86 3.61
CA LEU A 304 -21.77 26.70 2.47
C LEU A 304 -21.61 26.01 1.10
N THR A 305 -20.75 25.01 1.00
CA THR A 305 -20.61 24.26 -0.26
C THR A 305 -21.82 23.35 -0.52
N LEU A 306 -22.63 23.05 0.50
CA LEU A 306 -23.85 22.26 0.35
C LEU A 306 -24.89 23.00 -0.51
N PRO A 307 -25.56 22.32 -1.46
CA PRO A 307 -26.55 22.95 -2.35
C PRO A 307 -27.65 23.73 -1.61
N ARG A 308 -28.12 23.20 -0.48
CA ARG A 308 -29.14 23.83 0.37
C ARG A 308 -28.70 25.20 0.91
N MET A 309 -27.40 25.38 1.14
CA MET A 309 -26.83 26.57 1.78
C MET A 309 -26.46 27.67 0.79
N LYS A 310 -26.27 27.34 -0.49
CA LYS A 310 -26.04 28.34 -1.55
C LYS A 310 -27.22 29.31 -1.70
N GLY A 311 -28.44 28.89 -1.36
CA GLY A 311 -29.61 29.76 -1.34
C GLY A 311 -29.55 30.79 -0.20
N LEU A 312 -29.05 30.37 0.97
CA LEU A 312 -29.01 31.18 2.18
C LEU A 312 -28.10 32.42 2.03
N GLU A 313 -26.96 32.25 1.37
CA GLU A 313 -26.00 33.33 1.11
C GLU A 313 -26.58 34.42 0.20
N LYS A 314 -27.52 34.05 -0.68
CA LYS A 314 -28.22 34.98 -1.57
C LYS A 314 -29.44 35.62 -0.94
N SER A 315 -30.10 34.95 0.02
CA SER A 315 -31.37 35.42 0.60
C SER A 315 -31.19 36.37 1.78
N LEU A 316 -30.09 36.25 2.52
CA LEU A 316 -29.86 37.08 3.71
C LEU A 316 -29.26 38.44 3.34
N ASN A 317 -29.93 39.50 3.78
CA ASN A 317 -29.46 40.88 3.61
C ASN A 317 -28.43 41.23 4.70
N LEU A 318 -27.55 42.18 4.39
CA LEU A 318 -26.68 42.80 5.39
C LEU A 318 -27.49 43.76 6.27
N PRO A 319 -27.06 44.03 7.52
CA PRO A 319 -27.78 44.92 8.44
C PRO A 319 -28.11 46.27 7.81
N ASP A 320 -29.23 46.88 8.17
CA ASP A 320 -29.72 48.12 7.56
C ASP A 320 -28.74 49.30 7.70
N ASN A 321 -27.96 49.32 8.79
CA ASN A 321 -26.93 50.32 9.03
C ASN A 321 -25.60 50.05 8.30
N THR A 322 -25.53 49.06 7.41
CA THR A 322 -24.31 48.78 6.62
C THR A 322 -24.05 49.89 5.60
N PRO A 323 -22.88 50.56 5.63
CA PRO A 323 -22.50 51.57 4.64
C PRO A 323 -22.49 51.04 3.20
N ASP A 324 -22.82 51.89 2.23
CA ASP A 324 -22.98 51.49 0.82
C ASP A 324 -21.69 50.95 0.18
N ASP A 325 -20.54 51.51 0.54
CA ASP A 325 -19.23 51.02 0.12
C ASP A 325 -18.98 49.60 0.63
N MET A 326 -19.35 49.32 1.88
CA MET A 326 -19.24 47.99 2.47
C MET A 326 -20.24 47.01 1.86
N ARG A 327 -21.48 47.44 1.53
CA ARG A 327 -22.43 46.62 0.78
C ARG A 327 -21.86 46.23 -0.58
N LYS A 328 -21.31 47.19 -1.33
CA LYS A 328 -20.65 46.93 -2.63
C LYS A 328 -19.46 46.00 -2.47
N PHE A 329 -18.63 46.21 -1.45
CA PHE A 329 -17.50 45.36 -1.15
C PHE A 329 -17.94 43.91 -0.91
N PHE A 330 -18.89 43.63 -0.02
CA PHE A 330 -19.32 42.26 0.27
C PHE A 330 -20.13 41.59 -0.86
N ASN A 331 -20.74 42.38 -1.74
CA ASN A 331 -21.50 41.87 -2.90
C ASN A 331 -20.63 41.61 -4.14
N SER A 332 -19.42 42.18 -4.22
CA SER A 332 -18.45 41.83 -5.26
C SER A 332 -17.90 40.42 -5.02
N ASN A 333 -18.06 39.53 -6.02
CA ASN A 333 -17.52 38.17 -5.99
C ASN A 333 -16.01 38.16 -6.24
#